data_AF-A0A965HTV8-F1
#
_entry.id   AF-A0A965HTV8-F1
#
_cell.length_a   1.000
_cell.length_b   1.000
_cell.length_c   1.000
_cell.angle_alpha   90.00
_cell.angle_beta   90.00
_cell.angle_gamma   90.00
#
_symmetry.space_group_name_H-M   'P 1'
#
loop_
_entity.id
_entity.type
_entity.pdbx_description
1 polymer ?
#
loop_
_entity_poly.entity_id
_entity_poly.type
_entity_poly.pdbx_seq_one_letter_code
_entity_poly.pdbx_strand_id
1 'polypeptide(L)'
;HEMEACLPYLRAQISIIAPVVIVALGSTAVEGLFGPQKTTISRLRGSWMEIDGVPVRPTFHPSYLLHNQNLALKREVWEDLLAAMERLSLPISEKQRGYFLKA
;
A
#
# COMPACT_ATOMS: atom_id res chain seq x y z
N HIS A 1 20.79 -8.42 5.45
CA HIS A 1 20.95 -8.88 6.85
C HIS A 1 19.61 -9.18 7.55
N GLU A 2 18.80 -8.21 7.99
CA GLU A 2 17.52 -8.52 8.68
C GLU A 2 16.36 -8.79 7.72
N MET A 3 16.12 -7.89 6.74
CA MET A 3 15.04 -8.05 5.78
C MET A 3 15.14 -9.39 5.03
N GLU A 4 16.29 -9.68 4.42
CA GLU A 4 16.55 -10.93 3.69
C GLU A 4 16.31 -12.19 4.53
N ALA A 5 16.69 -12.16 5.81
CA ALA A 5 16.47 -13.30 6.72
C ALA A 5 14.98 -13.50 7.01
N CYS A 6 14.18 -12.43 6.99
CA CYS A 6 12.75 -12.46 7.26
C CYS A 6 11.87 -12.70 6.01
N LEU A 7 12.36 -12.41 4.80
CA LEU A 7 11.60 -12.57 3.55
C LEU A 7 11.00 -13.96 3.32
N PRO A 8 11.69 -15.09 3.66
CA PRO A 8 11.10 -16.42 3.52
C PRO A 8 9.79 -16.59 4.30
N TYR A 9 9.72 -16.01 5.51
CA TYR A 9 8.50 -16.08 6.32
C TYR A 9 7.37 -15.24 5.72
N LEU A 10 7.67 -14.04 5.23
CA LEU A 10 6.68 -13.20 4.56
C LEU A 10 6.12 -13.89 3.30
N ARG A 11 6.98 -14.49 2.47
CA ARG A 11 6.53 -15.24 1.29
C ARG A 11 5.70 -16.46 1.65
N ALA A 12 6.10 -17.22 2.68
CA ALA A 12 5.30 -18.33 3.17
C ALA A 12 3.92 -17.87 3.66
N GLN A 13 3.84 -16.75 4.39
CA GLN A 13 2.57 -16.16 4.83
C GLN A 13 1.69 -15.77 3.65
N ILE A 14 2.24 -15.09 2.63
CA ILE A 14 1.48 -14.71 1.43
C ILE A 14 0.97 -15.95 0.70
N SER A 15 1.81 -16.98 0.54
CA SER A 15 1.45 -18.23 -0.13
C SER A 15 0.35 -19.00 0.61
N ILE A 16 0.40 -19.04 1.95
CA ILE A 16 -0.58 -19.75 2.78
C ILE A 16 -1.92 -18.99 2.83
N ILE A 17 -1.86 -17.67 3.01
CA ILE A 17 -3.05 -16.82 3.16
C ILE A 17 -3.73 -16.60 1.80
N ALA A 18 -2.95 -16.56 0.71
CA ALA A 18 -3.40 -16.25 -0.64
C ALA A 18 -4.32 -15.01 -0.68
N PRO A 19 -3.83 -13.83 -0.25
CA PRO A 19 -4.68 -12.65 -0.12
C PRO A 19 -5.17 -12.15 -1.47
N VAL A 20 -6.37 -11.56 -1.49
CA VAL A 20 -6.96 -10.96 -2.70
C VAL A 20 -6.25 -9.66 -3.08
N VAL A 21 -5.76 -8.90 -2.09
CA VAL A 21 -5.00 -7.65 -2.27
C VAL A 21 -3.99 -7.52 -1.13
N ILE A 22 -2.80 -6.98 -1.42
CA ILE A 22 -1.81 -6.54 -0.43
C ILE A 22 -1.68 -5.01 -0.50
N VAL A 23 -1.61 -4.34 0.65
CA VAL A 23 -1.27 -2.91 0.74
C VAL A 23 0.16 -2.79 1.31
N ALA A 24 1.09 -2.26 0.52
CA ALA A 24 2.50 -2.12 0.91
C ALA A 24 2.76 -0.72 1.47
N LEU A 25 3.03 -0.64 2.78
CA LEU A 25 3.19 0.62 3.52
C LEU A 25 4.66 1.10 3.50
N GLY A 26 4.98 2.02 2.61
CA GLY A 26 6.31 2.63 2.50
C GLY A 26 7.32 1.84 1.68
N SER A 27 8.49 2.47 1.45
CA SER A 27 9.54 1.92 0.57
C SER A 27 10.03 0.55 1.04
N THR A 28 10.24 0.34 2.34
CA THR A 28 10.75 -0.92 2.88
C THR A 28 9.81 -2.10 2.60
N ALA A 29 8.49 -1.89 2.68
CA ALA A 29 7.52 -2.95 2.36
C ALA A 29 7.56 -3.30 0.86
N VAL A 30 7.66 -2.29 0.00
CA VAL A 30 7.79 -2.49 -1.45
C VAL A 30 9.11 -3.20 -1.78
N GLU A 31 10.22 -2.77 -1.18
CA GLU A 31 11.54 -3.39 -1.38
C GLU A 31 11.58 -4.83 -0.89
N GLY A 32 10.90 -5.16 0.21
CA GLY A 32 10.80 -6.53 0.68
C GLY A 32 10.05 -7.44 -0.30
N LEU A 33 8.98 -6.94 -0.92
CA LEU A 33 8.18 -7.71 -1.87
C LEU A 33 8.84 -7.82 -3.25
N PHE A 34 9.41 -6.73 -3.75
CA PHE A 34 9.82 -6.57 -5.15
C PHE A 34 11.33 -6.38 -5.35
N GLY A 35 12.12 -6.40 -4.27
CA GLY A 35 13.53 -6.04 -4.29
C GLY A 35 13.75 -4.53 -4.40
N PRO A 36 15.03 -4.08 -4.43
CA PRO A 36 15.38 -2.67 -4.47
C PRO A 36 14.72 -1.91 -5.62
N GLN A 37 14.08 -0.79 -5.30
CA GLN A 37 13.39 0.05 -6.28
C GLN A 37 14.27 1.20 -6.76
N LYS A 38 14.23 1.50 -8.06
CA LYS A 38 14.97 2.63 -8.66
C LYS A 38 14.31 4.00 -8.47
N THR A 39 13.09 4.02 -7.94
CA THR A 39 12.26 5.21 -7.83
C THR A 39 11.65 5.33 -6.43
N THR A 40 11.17 6.52 -6.07
CA THR A 40 10.69 6.81 -4.72
C THR A 40 9.27 6.28 -4.51
N ILE A 41 8.91 6.06 -3.23
CA ILE A 41 7.54 5.66 -2.87
C ILE A 41 6.49 6.67 -3.35
N SER A 42 6.81 7.97 -3.36
CA SER A 42 5.91 9.02 -3.88
C SER A 42 5.54 8.82 -5.35
N ARG A 43 6.43 8.19 -6.15
CA ARG A 43 6.18 7.87 -7.56
C ARG A 43 5.53 6.50 -7.75
N LEU A 44 5.74 5.56 -6.83
CA LEU A 44 5.16 4.21 -6.91
C LEU A 44 3.73 4.16 -6.36
N ARG A 45 3.41 4.98 -5.36
CA ARG A 45 2.08 4.97 -4.76
C ARG A 45 1.00 5.29 -5.79
N GLY A 46 -0.20 4.77 -5.58
CA GLY A 46 -1.31 4.93 -6.51
C GLY A 46 -1.24 4.06 -7.77
N SER A 47 -0.14 3.33 -8.00
CA SER A 47 -0.04 2.31 -9.04
C SER A 47 -0.42 0.92 -8.50
N TRP A 48 -0.65 -0.04 -9.41
CA TRP A 48 -0.80 -1.44 -9.07
C TRP A 48 0.45 -2.21 -9.48
N MET A 49 0.96 -3.01 -8.56
CA MET A 49 2.00 -4.00 -8.81
C MET A 49 1.42 -5.41 -8.58
N GLU A 50 2.19 -6.46 -8.86
CA GLU A 50 1.73 -7.83 -8.68
C GLU A 50 2.87 -8.73 -8.22
N ILE A 51 2.60 -9.56 -7.20
CA ILE A 51 3.49 -10.62 -6.73
C ILE A 51 2.73 -11.93 -6.72
N ASP A 52 3.22 -12.93 -7.47
CA ASP A 52 2.62 -14.27 -7.53
C ASP A 52 1.10 -14.25 -7.83
N GLY A 53 0.65 -13.37 -8.73
CA GLY A 53 -0.76 -13.19 -9.08
C GLY A 53 -1.58 -12.35 -8.07
N VAL A 54 -0.97 -11.93 -6.97
CA VAL A 54 -1.61 -11.08 -5.96
C VAL A 54 -1.36 -9.60 -6.27
N PRO A 55 -2.40 -8.80 -6.46
CA PRO A 55 -2.27 -7.36 -6.68
C PRO A 55 -1.80 -6.64 -5.42
N VAL A 56 -0.81 -5.78 -5.58
CA VAL A 56 -0.19 -4.99 -4.50
C VAL A 56 -0.39 -3.51 -4.77
N ARG A 57 -0.87 -2.78 -3.75
CA ARG A 57 -1.04 -1.33 -3.76
C ARG A 57 0.03 -0.67 -2.88
N PRO A 58 1.08 -0.06 -3.45
CA PRO A 58 2.00 0.76 -2.69
C PRO A 58 1.31 2.03 -2.16
N THR A 59 1.65 2.43 -0.94
CA THR A 59 1.23 3.72 -0.38
C THR A 59 2.26 4.23 0.64
N PHE A 60 2.05 5.42 1.21
CA PHE A 60 2.94 5.93 2.24
C PHE A 60 2.83 5.14 3.55
N HIS A 61 3.95 5.04 4.25
CA HIS A 61 3.95 4.48 5.60
C HIS A 61 3.21 5.44 6.57
N PRO A 62 2.38 4.94 7.50
CA PRO A 62 1.66 5.79 8.45
C PRO A 62 2.56 6.75 9.24
N SER A 63 3.79 6.34 9.62
CA SER A 63 4.72 7.25 10.31
C SER A 63 5.12 8.47 9.48
N TYR A 64 5.13 8.37 8.14
CA TYR A 64 5.39 9.52 7.27
C TYR A 64 4.28 10.57 7.42
N LEU A 65 3.02 10.14 7.51
CA LEU A 65 1.87 11.02 7.73
C LEU A 65 1.83 11.64 9.13
N LEU A 66 2.32 10.92 10.15
CA LEU A 66 2.39 11.44 11.52
C LEU A 66 3.36 12.62 11.63
N HIS A 67 4.50 12.54 10.94
CA HIS A 67 5.48 13.63 10.88
C HIS A 67 5.08 14.74 9.89
N ASN A 68 4.24 14.44 8.90
CA ASN A 68 3.80 15.38 7.88
C ASN A 68 2.27 15.44 7.84
N GLN A 69 1.66 16.22 8.74
CA GLN A 69 0.21 16.29 8.92
C GLN A 69 -0.53 17.09 7.83
N ASN A 70 -0.05 17.02 6.58
CA ASN A 70 -0.67 17.64 5.43
C ASN A 70 -1.92 16.85 4.99
N LEU A 71 -3.06 17.55 4.84
CA LEU A 71 -4.32 16.96 4.38
C LEU A 71 -4.20 16.35 2.97
N ALA A 72 -3.40 16.92 2.08
CA ALA A 72 -3.17 16.38 0.74
C ALA A 72 -2.48 15.01 0.79
N LEU A 73 -1.48 14.82 1.67
CA LEU A 73 -0.83 13.52 1.84
C LEU A 73 -1.76 12.47 2.46
N LYS A 74 -2.61 12.90 3.41
CA LYS A 74 -3.66 12.02 3.96
C LYS A 74 -4.69 11.64 2.89
N ARG A 75 -5.05 12.58 2.01
CA ARG A 75 -5.93 12.30 0.86
C ARG A 75 -5.30 11.28 -0.07
N GLU A 76 -4.02 11.42 -0.41
CA GLU A 76 -3.32 10.48 -1.27
C GLU A 76 -3.35 9.04 -0.73
N VAL A 77 -3.02 8.84 0.55
CA VAL A 77 -3.12 7.51 1.18
C VAL A 77 -4.56 7.00 1.20
N TRP A 78 -5.52 7.89 1.44
CA TRP A 78 -6.93 7.54 1.42
C TRP A 78 -7.38 7.03 0.04
N GLU A 79 -6.96 7.66 -1.05
CA GLU A 79 -7.25 7.18 -2.41
C GLU A 79 -6.65 5.79 -2.68
N ASP A 80 -5.47 5.50 -2.12
CA ASP A 80 -4.87 4.18 -2.24
C ASP A 80 -5.70 3.10 -1.55
N LEU A 81 -6.21 3.41 -0.36
CA LEU A 81 -7.09 2.52 0.39
C LEU A 81 -8.46 2.36 -0.28
N LEU A 82 -9.03 3.44 -0.83
CA LEU A 82 -10.27 3.35 -1.62
C LEU A 82 -10.08 2.46 -2.84
N ALA A 83 -8.97 2.59 -3.57
CA ALA A 83 -8.67 1.71 -4.70
C ALA A 83 -8.54 0.23 -4.28
N ALA A 84 -7.94 -0.04 -3.11
CA ALA A 84 -7.90 -1.40 -2.55
C ALA A 84 -9.30 -1.92 -2.20
N MET A 85 -10.15 -1.09 -1.60
CA MET A 85 -11.55 -1.43 -1.31
C MET A 85 -12.35 -1.71 -2.59
N GLU A 86 -12.16 -0.91 -3.65
CA GLU A 86 -12.82 -1.12 -4.94
C GLU A 86 -12.41 -2.46 -5.55
N ARG A 87 -11.13 -2.81 -5.48
CA ARG A 87 -10.64 -4.10 -5.99
C ARG A 87 -11.16 -5.29 -5.18
N LEU A 88 -11.41 -5.10 -3.88
CA LEU A 88 -12.09 -6.06 -3.02
C LEU A 88 -13.63 -6.07 -3.20
N SER A 89 -14.18 -5.25 -4.10
CA SER A 89 -15.62 -5.06 -4.29
C SER A 89 -16.36 -4.67 -2.99
N LEU A 90 -15.68 -3.98 -2.08
CA LEU A 90 -16.28 -3.48 -0.85
C LEU A 90 -17.15 -2.25 -1.15
N PRO A 91 -18.29 -2.08 -0.47
CA PRO A 91 -19.11 -0.88 -0.62
C PRO A 91 -18.35 0.34 -0.12
N ILE A 92 -18.31 1.40 -0.94
CA ILE A 92 -17.69 2.68 -0.59
C ILE A 92 -18.77 3.77 -0.64
N SER A 93 -19.08 4.33 0.52
CA SER A 93 -20.04 5.42 0.67
C SER A 93 -19.53 6.73 0.06
N GLU A 94 -20.44 7.64 -0.28
CA GLU A 94 -20.10 8.99 -0.72
C GLU A 94 -19.27 9.75 0.33
N LYS A 95 -19.58 9.54 1.62
CA LYS A 95 -18.79 10.10 2.74
C LYS A 95 -17.33 9.64 2.69
N GLN A 96 -17.09 8.35 2.44
CA GLN A 96 -15.72 7.84 2.30
C GLN A 96 -15.05 8.43 1.05
N ARG A 97 -15.73 8.48 -0.09
CA ARG A 97 -15.16 9.09 -1.31
C ARG A 97 -14.75 10.55 -1.10
N GLY A 98 -15.52 11.31 -0.33
CA GLY A 98 -15.29 12.72 -0.06
C GLY A 98 -14.46 13.07 1.19
N TYR A 99 -14.01 12.11 1.99
CA TYR A 99 -13.57 12.35 3.38
C TYR A 99 -12.49 13.44 3.53
N PHE A 100 -11.47 13.44 2.65
CA PHE A 100 -10.38 14.42 2.66
C PHE A 100 -10.50 15.48 1.55
N LEU A 101 -11.63 15.54 0.82
CA LEU A 101 -11.87 16.58 -0.20
C LEU A 101 -12.57 17.81 0.37
N LYS A 102 -13.26 17.65 1.50
CA LYS A 102 -13.92 18.75 2.20
C LYS A 102 -12.92 19.32 3.20
N ALA A 103 -12.36 20.49 2.88
CA ALA A 103 -11.56 21.30 3.80
C ALA A 103 -12.49 22.06 4.75
#